data_AF-A0AAD3NKZ4-F1
#
_entry.id   AF-A0AAD3NKZ4-F1
#
_cell.length_a   1.000
_cell.length_b   1.000
_cell.length_c   1.000
_cell.angle_alpha   90.00
_cell.angle_beta   90.00
_cell.angle_gamma   90.00
#
_symmetry.space_group_name_H-M   'P 1'
#
loop_
_entity.id
_entity.type
_entity.pdbx_description
1 polymer ?
#
loop_
_entity_poly.entity_id
_entity_poly.type
_entity_poly.pdbx_seq_one_letter_code
_entity_poly.pdbx_strand_id
1 'polypeptide(L)'
;CALCVAEDRLLEESEVGELRQQALSVLMASELVISEPSSTTLEPGSTQYLLSLTRVALSAGVEIPELWRGRQLTSQLLQYLLQCPQYEVRELVLEGVLRKLQEEEDDDEKRRPQWLDETALSNLTSLALHETHPQCLAKVLQVLCVLISSGELLWRDDGKTLSQEEVLLHLFTLAQNSVHSVELHCAALTLVSQLVVQLVNSDPKGSSAMSCLAQWGALVCSCCSEEQPVEVKLMAAKVLVNCTDTLLTSPHLPLGLSTTVSLWGSLFTLLQDEDQDVRDSASDFISNVPAPLLSQPASLLRS
;
A
#
# COMPACT_ATOMS: atom_id res chain seq x y z
N CYS A 1 51.02 14.37 -2.02
CA CYS A 1 49.78 15.20 -2.07
C CYS A 1 48.56 14.45 -1.54
N ALA A 2 48.60 13.93 -0.31
CA ALA A 2 47.40 13.36 0.35
C ALA A 2 46.64 14.42 1.17
N LEU A 3 47.33 15.49 1.60
CA LEU A 3 46.74 16.61 2.34
C LEU A 3 45.80 17.48 1.49
N CYS A 4 46.15 17.77 0.23
CA CYS A 4 45.30 18.58 -0.65
C CYS A 4 43.97 17.89 -1.00
N VAL A 5 43.96 16.56 -1.13
CA VAL A 5 42.74 15.78 -1.42
C VAL A 5 41.83 15.68 -0.19
N ALA A 6 42.39 15.76 1.02
CA ALA A 6 41.63 15.76 2.25
C ALA A 6 41.01 17.15 2.56
N GLU A 7 41.74 18.23 2.26
CA GLU A 7 41.22 19.60 2.41
C GLU A 7 40.10 19.90 1.40
N ASP A 8 40.21 19.47 0.14
CA ASP A 8 39.13 19.62 -0.85
C ASP A 8 37.84 18.90 -0.41
N ARG A 9 37.96 17.65 0.09
CA ARG A 9 36.80 16.87 0.55
C ARG A 9 36.09 17.50 1.75
N LEU A 10 36.84 18.07 2.69
CA LEU A 10 36.29 18.73 3.88
C LEU A 10 35.63 20.08 3.54
N LEU A 11 36.16 20.81 2.56
CA LEU A 11 35.54 22.04 2.05
C LEU A 11 34.25 21.74 1.30
N GLU A 12 34.25 20.73 0.43
CA GLU A 12 33.03 20.26 -0.26
C GLU A 12 31.95 19.80 0.73
N GLU A 13 32.30 19.05 1.79
CA GLU A 13 31.34 18.65 2.83
C GLU A 13 30.76 19.86 3.59
N SER A 14 31.55 20.91 3.82
CA SER A 14 31.12 22.15 4.48
C SER A 14 30.16 22.95 3.60
N GLU A 15 30.49 23.18 2.33
CA GLU A 15 29.66 23.93 1.38
C GLU A 15 28.33 23.21 1.11
N VAL A 16 28.38 21.89 0.94
CA VAL A 16 27.17 21.06 0.77
C VAL A 16 26.31 21.09 2.04
N GLY A 17 26.92 21.11 3.23
CA GLY A 17 26.21 21.27 4.50
C GLY A 17 25.47 22.60 4.59
N GLU A 18 26.12 23.70 4.21
CA GLU A 18 25.50 25.04 4.16
C GLU A 18 24.34 25.11 3.16
N LEU A 19 24.52 24.55 1.97
CA LEU A 19 23.48 24.47 0.95
C LEU A 19 22.24 23.71 1.44
N ARG A 20 22.43 22.56 2.11
CA ARG A 20 21.32 21.80 2.72
C ARG A 20 20.60 22.61 3.80
N GLN A 21 21.33 23.36 4.62
CA GLN A 21 20.73 24.21 5.64
C GLN A 21 19.92 25.36 5.03
N GLN A 22 20.42 25.97 3.96
CA GLN A 22 19.70 27.02 3.24
C GLN A 22 18.46 26.46 2.55
N ALA A 23 18.56 25.29 1.92
CA ALA A 23 17.43 24.58 1.32
C ALA A 23 16.34 24.25 2.34
N LEU A 24 16.72 23.75 3.53
CA LEU A 24 15.77 23.54 4.63
C LEU A 24 15.11 24.84 5.07
N SER A 25 15.84 25.93 5.13
CA SER A 25 15.29 27.23 5.54
C SER A 25 14.26 27.74 4.53
N VAL A 26 14.53 27.59 3.23
CA VAL A 26 13.57 27.91 2.16
C VAL A 26 12.34 27.02 2.25
N LEU A 27 12.54 25.72 2.46
CA LEU A 27 11.47 24.73 2.57
C LEU A 27 10.55 25.03 3.77
N MET A 28 11.12 25.30 4.94
CA MET A 28 10.35 25.61 6.15
C MET A 28 9.63 26.96 6.06
N ALA A 29 10.11 27.88 5.22
CA ALA A 29 9.46 29.15 4.95
C ALA A 29 8.41 29.08 3.81
N SER A 30 8.27 27.91 3.17
CA SER A 30 7.40 27.74 2.01
C SER A 30 5.95 27.46 2.39
N GLU A 31 5.08 27.62 1.39
CA GLU A 31 3.66 27.31 1.46
C GLU A 31 3.42 25.82 1.74
N LEU A 32 4.36 24.91 1.46
CA LEU A 32 4.22 23.49 1.82
C LEU A 32 4.08 23.29 3.34
N VAL A 33 4.69 24.15 4.15
CA VAL A 33 4.71 24.04 5.62
C VAL A 33 3.79 25.08 6.27
N ILE A 34 3.74 26.29 5.71
CA ILE A 34 3.06 27.44 6.35
C ILE A 34 1.58 27.56 5.93
N SER A 35 1.12 26.81 4.91
CA SER A 35 -0.21 27.01 4.29
C SER A 35 -1.35 27.30 5.26
N GLU A 36 -1.88 28.53 5.18
CA GLU A 36 -3.19 28.87 5.71
C GLU A 36 -4.28 28.47 4.70
N PRO A 37 -5.42 27.93 5.15
CA PRO A 37 -6.44 27.32 4.27
C PRO A 37 -7.19 28.28 3.34
N SER A 38 -6.78 29.56 3.22
CA SER A 38 -7.63 30.64 2.70
C SER A 38 -7.09 31.42 1.49
N SER A 39 -5.86 31.19 1.01
CA SER A 39 -5.33 31.93 -0.16
C SER A 39 -5.40 31.12 -1.46
N THR A 40 -6.58 31.08 -2.08
CA THR A 40 -6.86 30.32 -3.31
C THR A 40 -6.58 31.11 -4.59
N THR A 41 -5.37 31.65 -4.73
CA THR A 41 -4.88 32.12 -6.04
C THR A 41 -3.52 31.51 -6.31
N LEU A 42 -3.53 30.29 -6.85
CA LEU A 42 -2.34 29.61 -7.34
C LEU A 42 -1.86 30.33 -8.61
N GLU A 43 -0.74 31.03 -8.51
CA GLU A 43 -0.11 31.67 -9.66
C GLU A 43 0.38 30.61 -10.67
N PRO A 44 0.45 30.93 -11.98
CA PRO A 44 1.03 30.02 -12.96
C PRO A 44 2.44 29.56 -12.54
N GLY A 45 2.65 28.25 -12.46
CA GLY A 45 3.93 27.66 -12.04
C GLY A 45 4.05 27.35 -10.54
N SER A 46 3.10 27.79 -9.71
CA SER A 46 3.07 27.48 -8.27
C SER A 46 3.10 25.98 -8.00
N THR A 47 2.29 25.16 -8.70
CA THR A 47 2.31 23.70 -8.57
C THR A 47 3.70 23.14 -8.87
N GLN A 48 4.35 23.57 -9.96
CA GLN A 48 5.69 23.08 -10.32
C GLN A 48 6.75 23.49 -9.29
N TYR A 49 6.63 24.69 -8.72
CA TYR A 49 7.48 25.14 -7.62
C TYR A 49 7.30 24.27 -6.37
N LEU A 50 6.05 24.03 -5.96
CA LEU A 50 5.74 23.15 -4.83
C LEU A 50 6.26 21.73 -5.06
N LEU A 51 6.04 21.15 -6.24
CA LEU A 51 6.58 19.83 -6.58
C LEU A 51 8.11 19.79 -6.50
N SER A 52 8.79 20.86 -6.87
CA SER A 52 10.26 20.95 -6.77
C SER A 52 10.72 20.98 -5.32
N LEU A 53 10.03 21.74 -4.46
CA LEU A 53 10.29 21.75 -3.02
C LEU A 53 9.95 20.41 -2.36
N THR A 54 8.88 19.75 -2.79
CA THR A 54 8.47 18.42 -2.31
C THR A 54 9.56 17.39 -2.53
N ARG A 55 10.28 17.42 -3.66
CA ARG A 55 11.43 16.53 -3.89
C ARG A 55 12.55 16.74 -2.87
N VAL A 56 12.83 18.00 -2.53
CA VAL A 56 13.80 18.34 -1.48
C VAL A 56 13.30 17.84 -0.12
N ALA A 57 12.01 18.03 0.16
CA ALA A 57 11.36 17.59 1.40
C ALA A 57 11.39 16.06 1.55
N LEU A 58 11.14 15.31 0.48
CA LEU A 58 11.21 13.86 0.44
C LEU A 58 12.63 13.35 0.67
N SER A 59 13.61 13.98 0.00
CA SER A 59 15.02 13.67 0.22
C SER A 59 15.40 13.85 1.69
N ALA A 60 14.97 14.95 2.30
CA ALA A 60 15.23 15.26 3.70
C ALA A 60 14.45 14.41 4.69
N GLY A 61 13.21 14.07 4.37
CA GLY A 61 12.26 13.42 5.27
C GLY A 61 12.33 11.90 5.28
N VAL A 62 12.55 11.30 4.11
CA VAL A 62 12.28 9.88 3.84
C VAL A 62 13.47 9.17 3.21
N GLU A 63 14.03 9.71 2.12
CA GLU A 63 14.98 8.95 1.30
C GLU A 63 16.37 8.86 1.93
N ILE A 64 16.93 10.01 2.31
CA ILE A 64 18.30 10.13 2.83
C ILE A 64 18.37 11.05 4.06
N PRO A 65 17.52 10.84 5.10
CA PRO A 65 17.41 11.76 6.23
C PRO A 65 18.71 11.96 7.00
N GLU A 66 19.64 11.01 6.96
CA GLU A 66 20.96 11.12 7.63
C GLU A 66 21.86 12.21 7.04
N LEU A 67 21.63 12.59 5.78
CA LEU A 67 22.33 13.69 5.12
C LEU A 67 21.72 15.05 5.47
N TRP A 68 20.55 15.05 6.11
CA TRP A 68 19.79 16.21 6.53
C TRP A 68 19.75 16.30 8.07
N ARG A 69 19.39 17.47 8.62
CA ARG A 69 19.39 17.67 10.08
C ARG A 69 18.46 16.67 10.81
N GLY A 70 18.70 16.50 12.11
CA GLY A 70 18.16 15.44 12.96
C GLY A 70 16.65 15.10 12.85
N ARG A 71 16.37 13.83 13.17
CA ARG A 71 15.12 13.04 13.00
C ARG A 71 13.78 13.70 13.34
N GLN A 72 13.76 14.73 14.19
CA GLN A 72 12.51 15.39 14.59
C GLN A 72 11.97 16.33 13.50
N LEU A 73 12.85 16.97 12.73
CA LEU A 73 12.43 17.81 11.60
C LEU A 73 11.90 16.94 10.46
N THR A 74 12.57 15.83 10.19
CA THR A 74 12.28 14.93 9.07
C THR A 74 10.89 14.29 9.18
N SER A 75 10.46 13.94 10.40
CA SER A 75 9.12 13.36 10.62
C SER A 75 7.99 14.38 10.44
N GLN A 76 8.20 15.64 10.84
CA GLN A 76 7.24 16.72 10.63
C GLN A 76 7.06 17.05 9.15
N LEU A 77 8.13 16.99 8.36
CA LEU A 77 8.06 17.25 6.90
C LEU A 77 7.07 16.31 6.22
N LEU A 78 7.16 15.00 6.49
CA LEU A 78 6.23 14.04 5.91
C LEU A 78 4.77 14.34 6.29
N GLN A 79 4.52 14.76 7.53
CA GLN A 79 3.18 15.12 7.98
C GLN A 79 2.61 16.32 7.18
N TYR A 80 3.40 17.39 7.02
CA TYR A 80 2.99 18.55 6.23
C TYR A 80 2.72 18.20 4.76
N LEU A 81 3.58 17.39 4.17
CA LEU A 81 3.47 16.95 2.79
C LEU A 81 2.20 16.11 2.54
N LEU A 82 1.87 15.19 3.44
CA LEU A 82 0.65 14.37 3.35
C LEU A 82 -0.64 15.19 3.56
N GLN A 83 -0.56 16.31 4.26
CA GLN A 83 -1.69 17.22 4.51
C GLN A 83 -1.80 18.34 3.48
N CYS A 84 -0.89 18.39 2.50
CA CYS A 84 -0.87 19.43 1.48
C CYS A 84 -2.17 19.40 0.64
N PRO A 85 -2.85 20.54 0.42
CA PRO A 85 -4.12 20.55 -0.29
C PRO A 85 -4.00 20.17 -1.78
N GLN A 86 -2.82 20.34 -2.38
CA GLN A 86 -2.55 19.91 -3.76
C GLN A 86 -2.35 18.39 -3.82
N TYR A 87 -3.20 17.69 -4.57
CA TYR A 87 -3.08 16.24 -4.71
C TYR A 87 -1.77 15.84 -5.43
N GLU A 88 -1.24 16.67 -6.32
CA GLU A 88 0.00 16.39 -7.04
C GLU A 88 1.20 16.32 -6.08
N VAL A 89 1.18 17.12 -5.02
CA VAL A 89 2.19 17.06 -3.96
C VAL A 89 2.04 15.77 -3.17
N ARG A 90 0.82 15.45 -2.73
CA ARG A 90 0.55 14.22 -1.97
C ARG A 90 0.89 12.97 -2.77
N GLU A 91 0.53 12.93 -4.05
CA GLU A 91 0.85 11.84 -4.98
C GLU A 91 2.37 11.65 -5.12
N LEU A 92 3.12 12.73 -5.39
CA LEU A 92 4.58 12.66 -5.47
C LEU A 92 5.22 12.15 -4.16
N VAL A 93 4.63 12.52 -3.02
CA VAL A 93 5.09 12.10 -1.70
C VAL A 93 4.86 10.62 -1.49
N LEU A 94 3.67 10.14 -1.84
CA LEU A 94 3.29 8.73 -1.74
C LEU A 94 4.12 7.86 -2.68
N GLU A 95 4.49 8.35 -3.87
CA GLU A 95 5.43 7.65 -4.76
C GLU A 95 6.83 7.51 -4.14
N GLY A 96 7.34 8.57 -3.50
CA GLY A 96 8.63 8.52 -2.80
C GLY A 96 8.60 7.58 -1.59
N VAL A 97 7.52 7.64 -0.81
CA VAL A 97 7.27 6.74 0.32
C VAL A 97 7.18 5.29 -0.16
N LEU A 98 6.39 5.00 -1.19
CA LEU A 98 6.22 3.65 -1.72
C LEU A 98 7.55 3.07 -2.21
N ARG A 99 8.33 3.85 -2.97
CA ARG A 99 9.68 3.46 -3.40
C ARG A 99 10.57 3.12 -2.21
N LYS A 100 10.56 3.95 -1.16
CA LYS A 100 11.39 3.72 0.03
C LYS A 100 10.98 2.44 0.79
N LEU A 101 9.67 2.18 0.90
CA LEU A 101 9.15 0.97 1.52
C LEU A 101 9.58 -0.29 0.75
N GLN A 102 9.57 -0.23 -0.58
CA GLN A 102 9.99 -1.34 -1.44
C GLN A 102 11.50 -1.60 -1.34
N GLU A 103 12.32 -0.54 -1.25
CA GLU A 103 13.77 -0.69 -0.99
C GLU A 103 14.07 -1.34 0.37
N GLU A 104 13.23 -1.11 1.38
CA GLU A 104 13.37 -1.71 2.73
C GLU A 104 12.76 -3.12 2.82
N GLU A 105 11.86 -3.52 1.91
CA GLU A 105 11.26 -4.86 1.87
C GLU A 105 12.26 -5.94 1.40
N ASP A 106 13.27 -5.55 0.62
CA ASP A 106 14.37 -6.43 0.21
C ASP A 106 15.30 -6.82 1.39
N ASP A 107 15.26 -6.09 2.50
CA ASP A 107 15.90 -6.50 3.76
C ASP A 107 14.97 -7.49 4.48
N ASP A 108 15.40 -8.76 4.64
CA ASP A 108 14.64 -9.93 5.17
C ASP A 108 13.84 -9.70 6.50
N GLU A 109 13.99 -8.57 7.17
CA GLU A 109 13.24 -8.20 8.37
C GLU A 109 11.94 -7.45 8.01
N LYS A 110 10.81 -8.18 8.00
CA LYS A 110 9.45 -7.60 7.93
C LYS A 110 9.11 -6.77 9.18
N ARG A 111 9.72 -5.60 9.31
CA ARG A 111 9.48 -4.65 10.41
C ARG A 111 8.92 -3.36 9.85
N ARG A 112 8.08 -2.74 10.66
CA ARG A 112 7.52 -1.43 10.33
C ARG A 112 8.67 -0.40 10.21
N PRO A 113 8.63 0.48 9.20
CA PRO A 113 9.68 1.48 8.98
C PRO A 113 9.83 2.41 10.17
N GLN A 114 11.07 2.61 10.62
CA GLN A 114 11.34 3.44 11.80
C GLN A 114 11.18 4.95 11.55
N TRP A 115 11.20 5.38 10.28
CA TRP A 115 11.04 6.78 9.89
C TRP A 115 9.55 7.19 9.79
N LEU A 116 8.64 6.22 9.79
CA LEU A 116 7.19 6.48 9.72
C LEU A 116 6.59 6.54 11.13
N ASP A 117 6.28 7.74 11.61
CA ASP A 117 5.63 7.95 12.90
C ASP A 117 4.11 7.71 12.89
N GLU A 118 3.50 7.69 14.07
CA GLU A 118 2.05 7.45 14.23
C GLU A 118 1.18 8.55 13.63
N THR A 119 1.68 9.79 13.56
CA THR A 119 0.95 10.91 12.97
C THR A 119 0.92 10.78 11.45
N ALA A 120 2.05 10.45 10.82
CA ALA A 120 2.13 10.17 9.40
C ALA A 120 1.26 8.97 9.03
N LEU A 121 1.23 7.91 9.84
CA LEU A 121 0.31 6.79 9.63
C LEU A 121 -1.15 7.23 9.73
N SER A 122 -1.51 8.03 10.75
CA SER A 122 -2.88 8.56 10.88
C SER A 122 -3.28 9.43 9.69
N ASN A 123 -2.34 10.19 9.10
CA ASN A 123 -2.59 10.94 7.88
C ASN A 123 -2.84 10.00 6.69
N LEU A 124 -2.05 8.93 6.54
CA LEU A 124 -2.24 7.93 5.48
C LEU A 124 -3.61 7.24 5.58
N THR A 125 -4.03 6.84 6.79
CA THR A 125 -5.33 6.19 6.98
C THR A 125 -6.49 7.15 6.75
N SER A 126 -6.36 8.41 7.14
CA SER A 126 -7.38 9.43 6.85
C SER A 126 -7.45 9.75 5.35
N LEU A 127 -6.30 9.84 4.67
CA LEU A 127 -6.25 10.00 3.21
C LEU A 127 -6.94 8.86 2.47
N ALA A 128 -6.85 7.62 2.94
CA ALA A 128 -7.53 6.47 2.32
C ALA A 128 -9.07 6.58 2.36
N LEU A 129 -9.61 7.40 3.28
CA LEU A 129 -11.05 7.59 3.48
C LEU A 129 -11.58 8.84 2.76
N HIS A 130 -10.72 9.84 2.56
CA HIS A 130 -11.15 11.18 2.12
C HIS A 130 -10.50 11.68 0.84
N GLU A 131 -9.43 11.05 0.35
CA GLU A 131 -8.84 11.45 -0.92
C GLU A 131 -9.85 11.30 -2.05
N THR A 132 -10.01 12.38 -2.82
CA THR A 132 -10.96 12.47 -3.93
C THR A 132 -10.28 12.27 -5.28
N HIS A 133 -8.97 12.50 -5.37
CA HIS A 133 -8.21 12.31 -6.60
C HIS A 133 -7.85 10.82 -6.80
N PRO A 134 -8.34 10.14 -7.86
CA PRO A 134 -8.21 8.68 -7.98
C PRO A 134 -6.76 8.18 -8.03
N GLN A 135 -5.86 8.90 -8.70
CA GLN A 135 -4.45 8.50 -8.81
C GLN A 135 -3.73 8.62 -7.46
N CYS A 136 -3.98 9.72 -6.74
CA CYS A 136 -3.41 9.92 -5.41
C CYS A 136 -3.96 8.86 -4.43
N LEU A 137 -5.28 8.60 -4.48
CA LEU A 137 -5.89 7.56 -3.64
C LEU A 137 -5.29 6.19 -3.93
N ALA A 138 -5.08 5.84 -5.21
CA ALA A 138 -4.43 4.58 -5.56
C ALA A 138 -3.03 4.47 -4.92
N LYS A 139 -2.23 5.54 -4.93
CA LYS A 139 -0.93 5.58 -4.24
C LYS A 139 -1.06 5.44 -2.72
N VAL A 140 -2.05 6.07 -2.09
CA VAL A 140 -2.33 5.90 -0.65
C VAL A 140 -2.59 4.42 -0.34
N LEU A 141 -3.46 3.77 -1.11
CA LEU A 141 -3.81 2.37 -0.88
C LEU A 141 -2.61 1.44 -1.12
N GLN A 142 -1.78 1.70 -2.14
CA GLN A 142 -0.55 0.93 -2.39
C GLN A 142 0.44 1.03 -1.21
N VAL A 143 0.65 2.23 -0.67
CA VAL A 143 1.48 2.43 0.53
C VAL A 143 0.91 1.64 1.72
N LEU A 144 -0.40 1.71 1.95
CA LEU A 144 -1.05 0.96 3.02
C LEU A 144 -0.95 -0.56 2.82
N CYS A 145 -0.99 -1.07 1.59
CA CYS A 145 -0.82 -2.51 1.33
C CYS A 145 0.54 -3.04 1.81
N VAL A 146 1.60 -2.26 1.61
CA VAL A 146 2.95 -2.62 2.09
C VAL A 146 2.99 -2.55 3.61
N LEU A 147 2.43 -1.49 4.20
CA LEU A 147 2.43 -1.31 5.66
C LEU A 147 1.62 -2.39 6.39
N ILE A 148 0.45 -2.79 5.89
CA ILE A 148 -0.36 -3.89 6.45
C ILE A 148 0.41 -5.22 6.44
N SER A 149 1.22 -5.45 5.41
CA SER A 149 2.03 -6.67 5.29
C SER A 149 3.12 -6.76 6.37
N SER A 150 3.54 -5.60 6.92
CA SER A 150 4.51 -5.50 8.02
C SER A 150 3.89 -5.56 9.43
N GLY A 151 2.57 -5.48 9.55
CA GLY A 151 1.86 -5.52 10.84
C GLY A 151 0.43 -4.96 10.80
N GLU A 152 -0.28 -5.06 11.92
CA GLU A 152 -1.63 -4.48 12.05
C GLU A 152 -1.60 -2.95 11.97
N LEU A 153 -2.57 -2.37 11.26
CA LEU A 153 -2.73 -0.91 11.17
C LEU A 153 -3.86 -0.42 12.07
N LEU A 154 -3.57 0.63 12.82
CA LEU A 154 -4.59 1.37 13.57
C LEU A 154 -5.24 2.41 12.65
N TRP A 155 -6.46 2.14 12.22
CA TRP A 155 -7.21 3.03 11.35
C TRP A 155 -7.74 4.24 12.11
N ARG A 156 -7.32 5.43 11.67
CA ARG A 156 -7.74 6.70 12.26
C ARG A 156 -8.29 7.67 11.24
N ASP A 157 -9.29 8.41 11.67
CA ASP A 157 -9.89 9.51 10.94
C ASP A 157 -10.26 10.66 11.89
N ASP A 158 -9.75 11.87 11.63
CA ASP A 158 -9.93 13.05 12.48
C ASP A 158 -9.74 12.78 14.00
N GLY A 159 -8.73 11.97 14.34
CA GLY A 159 -8.40 11.57 15.70
C GLY A 159 -9.31 10.49 16.31
N LYS A 160 -10.34 10.01 15.59
CA LYS A 160 -11.17 8.87 15.97
C LYS A 160 -10.57 7.59 15.45
N THR A 161 -10.60 6.53 16.27
CA THR A 161 -10.23 5.18 15.83
C THR A 161 -11.45 4.51 15.21
N LEU A 162 -11.27 3.90 14.04
CA LEU A 162 -12.31 3.17 13.33
C LEU A 162 -12.25 1.68 13.64
N SER A 163 -13.40 1.02 13.64
CA SER A 163 -13.47 -0.44 13.69
C SER A 163 -13.06 -1.06 12.34
N GLN A 164 -12.59 -2.30 12.39
CA GLN A 164 -12.21 -3.04 11.18
C GLN A 164 -13.39 -3.24 10.21
N GLU A 165 -14.61 -3.38 10.73
CA GLU A 165 -15.83 -3.52 9.93
C GLU A 165 -16.15 -2.23 9.16
N GLU A 166 -16.07 -1.06 9.80
CA GLU A 166 -16.29 0.24 9.15
C GLU A 166 -15.30 0.48 8.02
N VAL A 167 -14.02 0.17 8.27
CA VAL A 167 -12.94 0.29 7.28
C VAL A 167 -13.17 -0.64 6.10
N LEU A 168 -13.47 -1.92 6.38
CA LEU A 168 -13.74 -2.91 5.33
C LEU A 168 -14.92 -2.48 4.46
N LEU A 169 -16.05 -2.08 5.06
CA LEU A 169 -17.23 -1.66 4.32
C LEU A 169 -16.94 -0.45 3.41
N HIS A 170 -16.17 0.52 3.92
CA HIS A 170 -15.75 1.68 3.13
C HIS A 170 -14.89 1.26 1.93
N LEU A 171 -13.84 0.46 2.16
CA LEU A 171 -12.92 0.02 1.11
C LEU A 171 -13.57 -0.96 0.12
N PHE A 172 -14.54 -1.78 0.54
CA PHE A 172 -15.36 -2.58 -0.38
C PHE A 172 -16.13 -1.70 -1.35
N THR A 173 -16.81 -0.69 -0.81
CA THR A 173 -17.58 0.27 -1.61
C THR A 173 -16.67 0.99 -2.61
N LEU A 174 -15.47 1.36 -2.16
CA LEU A 174 -14.45 1.96 -3.03
C LEU A 174 -14.01 1.00 -4.15
N ALA A 175 -13.68 -0.26 -3.82
CA ALA A 175 -13.27 -1.26 -4.81
C ALA A 175 -14.37 -1.51 -5.85
N GLN A 176 -15.63 -1.62 -5.43
CA GLN A 176 -16.78 -1.80 -6.33
C GLN A 176 -17.01 -0.61 -7.25
N ASN A 177 -16.76 0.61 -6.78
CA ASN A 177 -17.00 1.84 -7.54
C ASN A 177 -15.80 2.29 -8.41
N SER A 178 -14.64 1.64 -8.26
CA SER A 178 -13.39 2.03 -8.94
C SER A 178 -13.08 1.23 -10.19
N VAL A 179 -14.00 0.40 -10.69
CA VAL A 179 -13.80 -0.49 -11.87
C VAL A 179 -13.31 0.22 -13.14
N HIS A 180 -13.49 1.53 -13.26
CA HIS A 180 -13.02 2.33 -14.39
C HIS A 180 -11.57 2.84 -14.24
N SER A 181 -10.95 2.67 -13.08
CA SER A 181 -9.56 3.00 -12.81
C SER A 181 -8.83 1.74 -12.38
N VAL A 182 -8.15 1.09 -13.32
CA VAL A 182 -7.45 -0.19 -13.09
C VAL A 182 -6.50 -0.11 -11.90
N GLU A 183 -5.70 0.96 -11.80
CA GLU A 183 -4.74 1.14 -10.72
C GLU A 183 -5.42 1.25 -9.34
N LEU A 184 -6.45 2.09 -9.22
CA LEU A 184 -7.20 2.26 -7.98
C LEU A 184 -7.95 0.98 -7.60
N HIS A 185 -8.58 0.34 -8.57
CA HIS A 185 -9.31 -0.91 -8.36
C HIS A 185 -8.40 -2.03 -7.86
N CYS A 186 -7.23 -2.20 -8.49
CA CYS A 186 -6.24 -3.19 -8.05
C CYS A 186 -5.70 -2.89 -6.65
N ALA A 187 -5.39 -1.62 -6.35
CA ALA A 187 -4.91 -1.22 -5.03
C ALA A 187 -5.97 -1.46 -3.94
N ALA A 188 -7.24 -1.11 -4.22
CA ALA A 188 -8.35 -1.35 -3.31
C ALA A 188 -8.61 -2.85 -3.11
N LEU A 189 -8.63 -3.64 -4.19
CA LEU A 189 -8.80 -5.09 -4.13
C LEU A 189 -7.71 -5.76 -3.28
N THR A 190 -6.46 -5.33 -3.44
CA THR A 190 -5.32 -5.83 -2.65
C THR A 190 -5.52 -5.54 -1.17
N LEU A 191 -5.77 -4.28 -0.83
CA LEU A 191 -5.87 -3.83 0.55
C LEU A 191 -7.03 -4.50 1.29
N VAL A 192 -8.20 -4.54 0.65
CA VAL A 192 -9.40 -5.22 1.17
C VAL A 192 -9.12 -6.69 1.42
N SER A 193 -8.42 -7.37 0.51
CA SER A 193 -8.11 -8.80 0.65
C SER A 193 -7.15 -9.06 1.81
N GLN A 194 -6.14 -8.21 2.00
CA GLN A 194 -5.24 -8.30 3.16
C GLN A 194 -6.00 -8.08 4.48
N LEU A 195 -6.91 -7.11 4.54
CA LEU A 195 -7.74 -6.87 5.72
C LEU A 195 -8.70 -8.02 6.02
N VAL A 196 -9.24 -8.67 4.98
CA VAL A 196 -10.05 -9.90 5.13
C VAL A 196 -9.22 -11.03 5.74
N VAL A 197 -7.98 -11.23 5.27
CA VAL A 197 -7.06 -12.23 5.85
C VAL A 197 -6.77 -11.91 7.31
N GLN A 198 -6.49 -10.64 7.65
CA GLN A 198 -6.29 -10.22 9.05
C GLN A 198 -7.54 -10.47 9.90
N LEU A 199 -8.73 -10.15 9.40
CA LEU A 199 -9.99 -10.39 10.11
C LEU A 199 -10.18 -11.87 10.45
N VAL A 200 -9.97 -12.75 9.47
CA VAL A 200 -10.11 -14.20 9.65
C VAL A 200 -9.07 -14.76 10.61
N ASN A 201 -7.84 -14.25 10.58
CA ASN A 201 -6.78 -14.66 11.50
C ASN A 201 -7.05 -14.22 12.95
N SER A 202 -7.61 -13.02 13.13
CA SER A 202 -7.87 -12.46 14.46
C SER A 202 -9.16 -12.99 15.11
N ASP A 203 -10.18 -13.35 14.32
CA ASP A 203 -11.43 -13.97 14.81
C ASP A 203 -11.91 -15.15 13.92
N PRO A 204 -11.30 -16.34 14.06
CA PRO A 204 -11.62 -17.50 13.22
C PRO A 204 -13.02 -18.10 13.50
N LYS A 205 -13.76 -17.61 14.51
CA LYS A 205 -15.10 -18.09 14.89
C LYS A 205 -16.20 -17.04 14.62
N GLY A 206 -15.83 -15.88 14.07
CA GLY A 206 -16.67 -14.68 14.00
C GLY A 206 -17.88 -14.80 13.07
N SER A 207 -19.07 -15.00 13.66
CA SER A 207 -20.35 -15.09 12.95
C SER A 207 -20.83 -13.77 12.33
N SER A 208 -20.30 -12.61 12.74
CA SER A 208 -20.70 -11.28 12.22
C SER A 208 -19.99 -10.88 10.93
N ALA A 209 -18.88 -11.55 10.57
CA ALA A 209 -18.08 -11.22 9.39
C ALA A 209 -18.59 -11.85 8.08
N MET A 210 -19.56 -12.78 8.16
CA MET A 210 -19.94 -13.62 7.00
C MET A 210 -20.44 -12.82 5.78
N SER A 211 -21.15 -11.70 5.99
CA SER A 211 -21.65 -10.86 4.89
C SER A 211 -20.50 -10.19 4.13
N CYS A 212 -19.53 -9.62 4.84
CA CYS A 212 -18.33 -9.02 4.24
C CYS A 212 -17.49 -10.06 3.50
N LEU A 213 -17.34 -11.27 4.05
CA LEU A 213 -16.59 -12.35 3.41
C LEU A 213 -17.24 -12.85 2.12
N ALA A 214 -18.58 -12.94 2.08
CA ALA A 214 -19.31 -13.29 0.86
C ALA A 214 -19.20 -12.19 -0.20
N GLN A 215 -19.33 -10.92 0.19
CA GLN A 215 -19.16 -9.78 -0.71
C GLN A 215 -17.74 -9.72 -1.30
N TRP A 216 -16.73 -9.97 -0.46
CA TRP A 216 -15.35 -10.11 -0.90
C TRP A 216 -15.17 -11.21 -1.93
N GLY A 217 -15.69 -12.41 -1.64
CA GLY A 217 -15.57 -13.53 -2.56
C GLY A 217 -16.20 -13.23 -3.92
N ALA A 218 -17.37 -12.59 -3.93
CA ALA A 218 -18.03 -12.15 -5.16
C ALA A 218 -17.21 -11.09 -5.93
N LEU A 219 -16.63 -10.12 -5.23
CA LEU A 219 -15.76 -9.10 -5.81
C LEU A 219 -14.54 -9.75 -6.47
N VAL A 220 -13.81 -10.63 -5.76
CA VAL A 220 -12.65 -11.34 -6.31
C VAL A 220 -13.05 -12.18 -7.52
N CYS A 221 -14.18 -12.93 -7.45
CA CYS A 221 -14.66 -13.72 -8.58
C CYS A 221 -14.91 -12.86 -9.82
N SER A 222 -15.50 -11.67 -9.67
CA SER A 222 -15.74 -10.76 -10.79
C SER A 222 -14.45 -10.23 -11.43
N CYS A 223 -13.38 -10.10 -10.65
CA CYS A 223 -12.06 -9.68 -11.15
C CYS A 223 -11.34 -10.78 -11.96
N CYS A 224 -11.86 -12.02 -11.93
CA CYS A 224 -11.30 -13.17 -12.64
C CYS A 224 -11.99 -13.45 -13.99
N SER A 225 -12.97 -12.63 -14.40
CA SER A 225 -13.70 -12.86 -15.64
C SER A 225 -12.83 -12.54 -16.87
N GLU A 226 -13.12 -13.19 -18.00
CA GLU A 226 -12.33 -13.07 -19.23
C GLU A 226 -12.31 -11.63 -19.77
N GLU A 227 -13.36 -10.85 -19.50
CA GLU A 227 -13.53 -9.47 -19.96
C GLU A 227 -12.71 -8.45 -19.16
N GLN A 228 -12.11 -8.86 -18.04
CA GLN A 228 -11.32 -7.96 -17.21
C GLN A 228 -9.98 -7.62 -17.87
N PRO A 229 -9.45 -6.40 -17.64
CA PRO A 229 -8.09 -6.04 -18.02
C PRO A 229 -7.08 -7.04 -17.42
N VAL A 230 -5.99 -7.29 -18.16
CA VAL A 230 -4.95 -8.26 -17.76
C VAL A 230 -4.39 -7.91 -16.37
N GLU A 231 -4.22 -6.63 -16.07
CA GLU A 231 -3.73 -6.14 -14.79
C GLU A 231 -4.67 -6.49 -13.63
N VAL A 232 -5.99 -6.42 -13.86
CA VAL A 232 -7.00 -6.80 -12.86
C VAL A 232 -6.97 -8.31 -12.62
N LYS A 233 -6.87 -9.11 -13.68
CA LYS A 233 -6.74 -10.58 -13.59
C LYS A 233 -5.46 -11.00 -12.88
N LEU A 234 -4.33 -10.36 -13.21
CA LEU A 234 -3.06 -10.54 -12.51
C LEU A 234 -3.17 -10.24 -11.02
N MET A 235 -3.87 -9.15 -10.67
CA MET A 235 -4.08 -8.79 -9.28
C MET A 235 -4.99 -9.81 -8.56
N ALA A 236 -6.07 -10.25 -9.21
CA ALA A 236 -6.94 -11.28 -8.67
C ALA A 236 -6.21 -12.61 -8.44
N ALA A 237 -5.33 -13.01 -9.36
CA ALA A 237 -4.44 -14.17 -9.20
C ALA A 237 -3.58 -14.02 -7.93
N LYS A 238 -2.86 -12.90 -7.78
CA LYS A 238 -2.02 -12.64 -6.60
C LYS A 238 -2.81 -12.65 -5.30
N VAL A 239 -4.00 -12.05 -5.30
CA VAL A 239 -4.92 -12.08 -4.15
C VAL A 239 -5.31 -13.51 -3.78
N LEU A 240 -5.73 -14.32 -4.75
CA LEU A 240 -6.11 -15.72 -4.52
C LEU A 240 -4.94 -16.55 -3.98
N VAL A 241 -3.74 -16.39 -4.58
CA VAL A 241 -2.51 -17.06 -4.13
C VAL A 241 -2.19 -16.68 -2.68
N ASN A 242 -2.14 -15.38 -2.37
CA ASN A 242 -1.80 -14.88 -1.03
C ASN A 242 -2.81 -15.30 0.05
N CYS A 243 -4.05 -15.57 -0.34
CA CYS A 243 -5.10 -16.01 0.59
C CYS A 243 -5.30 -17.53 0.61
N THR A 244 -4.52 -18.30 -0.15
CA THR A 244 -4.77 -19.74 -0.36
C THR A 244 -4.76 -20.53 0.96
N ASP A 245 -3.79 -20.29 1.83
CA ASP A 245 -3.66 -21.00 3.12
C ASP A 245 -4.78 -20.63 4.08
N THR A 246 -5.00 -19.33 4.25
CA THR A 246 -5.93 -18.80 5.24
C THR A 246 -7.38 -19.06 4.86
N LEU A 247 -7.71 -19.02 3.57
CA LEU A 247 -9.10 -18.99 3.10
C LEU A 247 -9.49 -20.20 2.26
N LEU A 248 -8.70 -20.58 1.24
CA LEU A 248 -9.10 -21.58 0.24
C LEU A 248 -8.86 -23.03 0.68
N THR A 249 -7.76 -23.28 1.38
CA THR A 249 -7.35 -24.61 1.86
C THR A 249 -7.60 -24.80 3.35
N SER A 250 -8.11 -23.78 4.04
CA SER A 250 -8.40 -23.82 5.46
C SER A 250 -9.47 -24.89 5.79
N PRO A 251 -9.19 -25.82 6.73
CA PRO A 251 -10.13 -26.87 7.10
C PRO A 251 -11.39 -26.32 7.80
N HIS A 252 -11.33 -25.07 8.27
CA HIS A 252 -12.44 -24.40 8.93
C HIS A 252 -13.41 -23.73 7.97
N LEU A 253 -13.08 -23.63 6.67
CA LEU A 253 -13.89 -23.00 5.63
C LEU A 253 -14.46 -21.63 6.08
N PRO A 254 -13.61 -20.63 6.40
CA PRO A 254 -14.04 -19.36 6.99
C PRO A 254 -15.02 -18.58 6.09
N LEU A 255 -14.94 -18.78 4.77
CA LEU A 255 -15.83 -18.16 3.79
C LEU A 255 -17.16 -18.91 3.58
N GLY A 256 -17.29 -20.10 4.17
CA GLY A 256 -18.31 -21.09 3.83
C GLY A 256 -18.05 -21.81 2.51
N LEU A 257 -18.74 -22.94 2.30
CA LEU A 257 -18.51 -23.83 1.16
C LEU A 257 -18.74 -23.15 -0.19
N SER A 258 -19.86 -22.41 -0.34
CA SER A 258 -20.23 -21.80 -1.62
C SER A 258 -19.17 -20.81 -2.10
N THR A 259 -18.80 -19.84 -1.26
CA THR A 259 -17.81 -18.82 -1.59
C THR A 259 -16.45 -19.45 -1.87
N THR A 260 -16.04 -20.44 -1.07
CA THR A 260 -14.78 -21.15 -1.25
C THR A 260 -14.74 -21.86 -2.60
N VAL A 261 -15.79 -22.59 -2.97
CA VAL A 261 -15.88 -23.29 -4.27
C VAL A 261 -15.89 -22.30 -5.45
N SER A 262 -16.59 -21.17 -5.34
CA SER A 262 -16.58 -20.13 -6.37
C SER A 262 -15.17 -19.58 -6.61
N LEU A 263 -14.42 -19.30 -5.54
CA LEU A 263 -13.05 -18.80 -5.66
C LEU A 263 -12.09 -19.84 -6.24
N TRP A 264 -12.24 -21.12 -5.89
CA TRP A 264 -11.52 -22.20 -6.55
C TRP A 264 -11.84 -22.25 -8.05
N GLY A 265 -13.11 -22.10 -8.42
CA GLY A 265 -13.55 -21.98 -9.81
C GLY A 265 -12.85 -20.82 -10.52
N SER A 266 -12.83 -19.64 -9.91
CA SER A 266 -12.12 -18.46 -10.44
C SER A 266 -10.61 -18.67 -10.59
N LEU A 267 -9.96 -19.32 -9.62
CA LEU A 267 -8.54 -19.68 -9.73
C LEU A 267 -8.30 -20.63 -10.93
N PHE A 268 -9.16 -21.62 -11.14
CA PHE A 268 -9.07 -22.51 -12.30
C PHE A 268 -9.36 -21.80 -13.63
N THR A 269 -10.20 -20.78 -13.64
CA THR A 269 -10.38 -19.90 -14.80
C THR A 269 -9.06 -19.18 -15.12
N LEU A 270 -8.41 -18.57 -14.13
CA LEU A 270 -7.13 -17.87 -14.32
C LEU A 270 -5.98 -18.79 -14.75
N LEU A 271 -5.94 -20.03 -14.27
CA LEU A 271 -4.97 -21.04 -14.73
C LEU A 271 -5.13 -21.42 -16.21
N GLN A 272 -6.28 -21.11 -16.79
CA GLN A 272 -6.61 -21.35 -18.20
C GLN A 272 -6.66 -20.04 -19.01
N ASP A 273 -6.26 -18.91 -18.42
CA ASP A 273 -6.29 -17.61 -19.09
C ASP A 273 -5.41 -17.61 -20.34
N GLU A 274 -5.72 -16.76 -21.34
CA GLU A 274 -4.92 -16.63 -22.55
C GLU A 274 -3.55 -15.98 -22.27
N ASP A 275 -3.51 -15.07 -21.30
CA ASP A 275 -2.29 -14.36 -20.92
C ASP A 275 -1.36 -15.26 -20.08
N GLN A 276 -0.08 -15.31 -20.46
CA GLN A 276 0.88 -16.17 -19.78
C GLN A 276 1.17 -15.71 -18.35
N ASP A 277 1.31 -14.40 -18.14
CA ASP A 277 1.67 -13.87 -16.82
C ASP A 277 0.53 -14.12 -15.82
N VAL A 278 -0.73 -14.09 -16.29
CA VAL A 278 -1.90 -14.46 -15.47
C VAL A 278 -1.84 -15.92 -15.04
N ARG A 279 -1.56 -16.85 -15.97
CA ARG A 279 -1.45 -18.28 -15.65
C ARG A 279 -0.28 -18.55 -14.70
N ASP A 280 0.88 -17.96 -14.97
CA ASP A 280 2.09 -18.14 -14.18
C ASP A 280 1.84 -17.63 -12.74
N SER A 281 1.30 -16.41 -12.60
CA SER A 281 0.91 -15.83 -11.31
C SER A 281 -0.14 -16.69 -10.58
N ALA A 282 -1.16 -17.20 -11.27
CA ALA A 282 -2.17 -18.06 -10.65
C ALA A 282 -1.57 -19.40 -10.17
N SER A 283 -0.57 -19.94 -10.87
CA SER A 283 0.07 -21.23 -10.56
C SER A 283 0.86 -21.23 -9.25
N ASP A 284 1.27 -20.06 -8.76
CA ASP A 284 2.02 -19.92 -7.50
C ASP A 284 1.25 -20.43 -6.28
N PHE A 285 -0.08 -20.62 -6.38
CA PHE A 285 -0.89 -21.22 -5.32
C PHE A 285 -0.39 -22.61 -4.89
N ILE A 286 0.28 -23.34 -5.79
CA ILE A 286 0.81 -24.69 -5.52
C ILE A 286 1.79 -24.66 -4.34
N SER A 287 2.55 -23.58 -4.19
CA SER A 287 3.50 -23.39 -3.09
C SER A 287 2.83 -23.32 -1.72
N ASN A 288 1.54 -22.98 -1.69
CA ASN A 288 0.72 -22.81 -0.49
C ASN A 288 -0.10 -24.07 -0.18
N VAL A 289 -0.33 -24.98 -1.15
CA VAL A 289 -1.13 -26.19 -0.90
C VAL A 289 -0.48 -27.10 0.16
N PRO A 290 -1.18 -27.43 1.26
CA PRO A 290 -0.64 -28.29 2.32
C PRO A 290 -0.09 -29.62 1.78
N ALA A 291 1.11 -30.00 2.19
CA ALA A 291 1.78 -31.24 1.76
C ALA A 291 0.91 -32.51 1.83
N PRO A 292 0.01 -32.71 2.82
CA PRO A 292 -0.89 -33.87 2.85
C PRO A 292 -1.87 -33.95 1.67
N LEU A 293 -2.23 -32.81 1.05
CA LEU A 293 -3.07 -32.76 -0.15
C LEU A 293 -2.27 -33.10 -1.41
N LEU A 294 -0.97 -32.81 -1.42
CA LEU A 294 -0.05 -33.13 -2.51
C LEU A 294 0.46 -34.57 -2.47
N SER A 295 0.39 -35.21 -1.29
CA SER A 295 0.99 -36.53 -1.01
C SER A 295 -0.02 -37.59 -0.59
N GLN A 296 -1.13 -37.74 -1.33
CA GLN A 296 -1.84 -39.02 -1.28
C GLN A 296 -1.12 -40.03 -2.19
N PRO A 297 -0.40 -41.04 -1.65
CA PRO A 297 0.00 -42.17 -2.45
C PRO A 297 -1.26 -42.88 -2.96
N ALA A 298 -1.23 -43.30 -4.22
CA ALA A 298 -2.29 -44.01 -4.94
C ALA A 298 -2.62 -45.41 -4.37
N SER A 299 -2.50 -45.62 -3.06
CA SER A 299 -2.69 -46.91 -2.38
C SER A 299 -4.09 -47.12 -1.79
N LEU A 300 -5.04 -46.19 -1.97
CA LEU A 300 -6.42 -46.35 -1.47
C LEU A 300 -7.48 -46.69 -2.55
N LEU A 301 -7.07 -47.00 -3.79
CA LEU A 301 -7.96 -47.48 -4.85
C LEU A 301 -7.96 -49.02 -5.03
N ARG A 302 -7.59 -49.77 -3.99
CA ARG A 302 -7.81 -51.23 -3.94
C ARG A 302 -8.46 -51.64 -2.63
N SER A 303 -9.80 -51.59 -2.61
CA SER A 303 -10.64 -52.47 -1.81
C SER A 303 -11.93 -52.72 -2.55
#